data_AF-X1JCI7-F1
#
_entry.id   AF-X1JCI7-F1
#
_cell.length_a   1.000
_cell.length_b   1.000
_cell.length_c   1.000
_cell.angle_alpha   90.00
_cell.angle_beta   90.00
_cell.angle_gamma   90.00
#
_symmetry.space_group_name_H-M   'P 1'
#
loop_
_entity.id
_entity.type
_entity.pdbx_description
1 polymer ?
#
loop_
_entity_poly.entity_id
_entity_poly.type
_entity_poly.pdbx_seq_one_letter_code
_entity_poly.pdbx_strand_id
1 'polypeptide(L)'
;MALPESYGGGGSTSAATAYGLYYGMKSAAEEVFGEPSLKNKSVAIQGVGHIGSVLARYLVNEGAKVIVADIDEESLKKITHELKVEVVDPEKIYDLDVDIFSPCALGGVLNDDTI
;
A
#
# COMPACT_ATOMS: atom_id res chain seq x y z
N MET A 1 21.85 -6.64 -3.27
CA MET A 1 22.88 -5.60 -3.05
C MET A 1 22.28 -4.58 -2.10
N ALA A 2 22.70 -4.54 -0.83
CA ALA A 2 22.17 -3.63 0.18
C ALA A 2 23.35 -3.11 1.01
N LEU A 3 23.84 -1.92 0.66
CA LEU A 3 24.77 -1.15 1.48
C LEU A 3 24.05 0.14 1.93
N PRO A 4 24.36 0.69 3.11
CA PRO A 4 23.87 2.00 3.54
C PRO A 4 24.30 3.10 2.55
N GLU A 5 23.52 4.19 2.44
CA GLU A 5 23.81 5.33 1.55
C GLU A 5 25.21 5.93 1.79
N SER A 6 25.73 5.82 3.01
CA SER A 6 27.08 6.25 3.38
C SER A 6 28.22 5.47 2.71
N TYR A 7 27.91 4.38 2.01
CA TYR A 7 28.88 3.54 1.28
C TYR A 7 28.56 3.43 -0.22
N GLY A 8 27.72 4.31 -0.79
CA GLY A 8 27.37 4.28 -2.21
C GLY A 8 26.32 3.22 -2.59
N GLY A 9 25.55 2.74 -1.61
CA GLY A 9 24.36 1.92 -1.86
C GLY A 9 23.19 2.77 -2.34
N GLY A 10 22.43 2.31 -3.34
CA GLY A 10 21.42 3.05 -4.11
C GLY A 10 20.12 3.44 -3.38
N GLY A 11 20.20 3.84 -2.11
CA GLY A 11 19.04 4.20 -1.30
C GLY A 11 18.25 3.00 -0.80
N SER A 12 17.22 3.26 0.02
CA SER A 12 16.36 2.21 0.57
C SER A 12 15.63 1.45 -0.56
N THR A 13 15.87 0.14 -0.64
CA THR A 13 15.21 -0.78 -1.61
C THR A 13 13.68 -0.75 -1.49
N SER A 14 13.16 -0.34 -0.33
CA SER A 14 11.72 -0.20 -0.09
C SER A 14 11.09 0.91 -0.93
N ALA A 15 11.80 2.01 -1.20
CA ALA A 15 11.30 3.11 -2.02
C ALA A 15 11.15 2.68 -3.49
N ALA A 16 12.17 2.02 -4.05
CA ALA A 16 12.10 1.47 -5.40
C ALA A 16 11.01 0.39 -5.54
N THR A 17 10.83 -0.44 -4.51
CA THR A 17 9.78 -1.47 -4.49
C THR A 17 8.37 -0.86 -4.44
N ALA A 18 8.14 0.10 -3.53
CA ALA A 18 6.87 0.81 -3.44
C ALA A 18 6.54 1.58 -4.72
N TYR A 19 7.56 2.17 -5.35
CA TYR A 19 7.39 2.83 -6.65
C TYR A 19 6.99 1.83 -7.75
N GLY A 20 7.61 0.66 -7.80
CA GLY A 20 7.21 -0.42 -8.70
C GLY A 20 5.77 -0.86 -8.48
N LEU A 21 5.36 -1.07 -7.22
CA LEU A 21 3.97 -1.42 -6.86
C LEU A 21 2.98 -0.34 -7.31
N TYR A 22 3.32 0.93 -7.07
CA TYR A 22 2.51 2.06 -7.46
C TYR A 22 2.25 2.09 -8.97
N TYR A 23 3.29 1.91 -9.80
CA TYR A 23 3.11 1.85 -11.26
C TYR A 23 2.42 0.57 -11.72
N GLY A 24 2.68 -0.57 -11.09
CA GLY A 24 1.95 -1.82 -11.36
C GLY A 24 0.46 -1.67 -11.10
N MET A 25 0.09 -1.00 -10.01
CA MET A 25 -1.30 -0.68 -9.68
C MET A 25 -1.96 0.22 -10.71
N LYS A 26 -1.23 1.24 -11.22
CA LYS A 26 -1.71 2.10 -12.31
C LYS A 26 -1.93 1.33 -13.61
N SER A 27 -1.02 0.42 -13.98
CA SER A 27 -1.21 -0.43 -15.14
C SER A 27 -2.41 -1.37 -15.00
N ALA A 28 -2.63 -1.93 -13.81
CA ALA A 28 -3.83 -2.72 -13.52
C ALA A 28 -5.10 -1.87 -13.60
N ALA A 29 -5.07 -0.63 -13.09
CA ALA A 29 -6.18 0.31 -13.20
C ALA A 29 -6.50 0.67 -14.66
N GLU A 30 -5.49 0.82 -15.52
CA GLU A 30 -5.69 1.06 -16.95
C GLU A 30 -6.44 -0.09 -17.63
N GLU A 31 -6.07 -1.33 -17.32
CA GLU A 31 -6.74 -2.52 -17.87
C GLU A 31 -8.17 -2.66 -17.35
N VAL A 32 -8.41 -2.46 -16.05
CA VAL A 32 -9.69 -2.72 -15.40
C VAL A 32 -10.68 -1.55 -15.54
N PHE A 33 -10.18 -0.31 -15.43
CA PHE A 33 -11.00 0.91 -15.41
C PHE A 33 -10.85 1.77 -16.67
N GLY A 34 -9.94 1.42 -17.59
CA GLY A 34 -9.69 2.16 -18.83
C GLY A 34 -8.83 3.41 -18.66
N GLU A 35 -8.33 3.70 -17.45
CA GLU A 35 -7.39 4.79 -17.18
C GLU A 35 -6.38 4.44 -16.09
N PRO A 36 -5.11 4.90 -16.18
CA PRO A 36 -4.07 4.58 -15.20
C PRO A 36 -4.14 5.46 -13.93
N SER A 37 -5.17 6.30 -13.79
CA SER A 37 -5.32 7.22 -12.67
C SER A 37 -5.91 6.50 -11.45
N LEU A 38 -5.26 6.64 -10.30
CA LEU A 38 -5.79 6.12 -9.03
C LEU A 38 -6.58 7.17 -8.24
N LYS A 39 -6.75 8.37 -8.81
CA LYS A 39 -7.49 9.45 -8.19
C LYS A 39 -8.94 9.04 -7.95
N ASN A 40 -9.45 9.31 -6.74
CA ASN A 40 -10.78 8.93 -6.25
C ASN A 40 -11.04 7.43 -6.10
N LYS A 41 -10.08 6.55 -6.41
CA LYS A 41 -10.18 5.11 -6.21
C LYS A 41 -9.97 4.75 -4.75
N SER A 42 -10.68 3.74 -4.24
CA SER A 42 -10.45 3.19 -2.90
C SER A 42 -9.39 2.08 -2.94
N VAL A 43 -8.37 2.20 -2.08
CA VAL A 43 -7.26 1.25 -2.02
C VAL A 43 -7.09 0.69 -0.60
N ALA A 44 -7.42 -0.60 -0.48
CA ALA A 44 -7.06 -1.59 0.53
C ALA A 44 -5.55 -1.82 0.72
N ILE A 45 -4.88 -1.39 1.79
CA ILE A 45 -3.49 -1.80 2.06
C ILE A 45 -3.40 -2.62 3.35
N GLN A 46 -3.07 -3.89 3.21
CA GLN A 46 -2.78 -4.75 4.36
C GLN A 46 -1.27 -4.79 4.63
N GLY A 47 -0.84 -4.27 5.77
CA GLY A 47 0.57 -4.14 6.14
C GLY A 47 1.13 -2.76 5.81
N VAL A 48 1.47 -2.01 6.84
CA VAL A 48 1.95 -0.63 6.84
C VAL A 48 3.40 -0.56 7.32
N GLY A 49 4.21 -1.56 6.94
CA GLY A 49 5.66 -1.53 7.12
C GLY A 49 6.35 -0.50 6.21
N HIS A 50 7.66 -0.66 5.99
CA HIS A 50 8.45 0.29 5.21
C HIS A 50 7.95 0.48 3.76
N ILE A 51 7.44 -0.57 3.13
CA ILE A 51 6.93 -0.49 1.75
C ILE A 51 5.48 0.04 1.74
N GLY A 52 4.61 -0.51 2.59
CA GLY A 52 3.19 -0.13 2.65
C GLY A 52 2.99 1.34 3.00
N SER A 53 3.78 1.89 3.93
CA SER A 53 3.74 3.31 4.27
C SER A 53 4.17 4.23 3.12
N VAL A 54 5.19 3.85 2.34
CA VAL A 54 5.63 4.60 1.16
C VAL A 54 4.58 4.51 0.03
N LEU A 55 3.99 3.33 -0.18
CA LEU A 55 2.90 3.14 -1.14
C LEU A 55 1.69 4.01 -0.78
N ALA A 56 1.24 3.98 0.47
CA ALA A 56 0.14 4.79 0.97
C ALA A 56 0.39 6.29 0.71
N ARG A 57 1.63 6.76 0.88
CA ARG A 57 2.01 8.15 0.57
C ARG A 57 1.85 8.49 -0.91
N TYR A 58 2.28 7.62 -1.83
CA TYR A 58 2.05 7.85 -3.26
C TYR A 58 0.55 7.92 -3.60
N LEU A 59 -0.23 7.01 -3.04
CA LEU A 59 -1.68 6.92 -3.29
C LEU A 59 -2.45 8.12 -2.74
N VAL A 60 -2.19 8.53 -1.50
CA VAL A 60 -2.80 9.72 -0.89
C VAL A 60 -2.43 10.97 -1.69
N ASN A 61 -1.17 11.10 -2.12
CA ASN A 61 -0.72 12.24 -2.93
C ASN A 61 -1.36 12.30 -4.32
N GLU A 62 -1.69 11.15 -4.93
CA GLU A 62 -2.46 11.10 -6.18
C GLU A 62 -3.96 11.39 -5.98
N GLY A 63 -4.44 11.33 -4.75
CA GLY A 63 -5.84 11.56 -4.39
C GLY A 63 -6.68 10.29 -4.37
N ALA A 64 -6.08 9.12 -4.16
CA ALA A 64 -6.79 7.90 -3.83
C ALA A 64 -7.34 7.98 -2.38
N LYS A 65 -8.41 7.22 -2.11
CA LYS A 65 -8.92 6.98 -0.76
C LYS A 65 -8.21 5.76 -0.20
N VAL A 66 -7.32 5.96 0.76
CA VAL A 66 -6.47 4.87 1.28
C VAL A 66 -7.00 4.37 2.60
N ILE A 67 -7.22 3.06 2.66
CA ILE A 67 -7.62 2.33 3.85
C ILE A 67 -6.45 1.41 4.21
N VAL A 68 -6.06 1.36 5.48
CA VAL A 68 -4.91 0.59 5.95
C VAL A 68 -5.29 -0.32 7.10
N ALA A 69 -4.65 -1.49 7.16
CA ALA A 69 -4.67 -2.36 8.33
C ALA A 69 -3.26 -2.87 8.64
N ASP A 70 -2.92 -2.94 9.92
CA ASP A 70 -1.70 -3.55 10.43
C ASP A 70 -1.96 -4.16 11.81
N ILE A 71 -1.18 -5.16 12.18
CA ILE A 71 -1.14 -5.70 13.55
C ILE A 71 -0.32 -4.79 14.48
N ASP A 72 0.60 -4.00 13.92
CA ASP A 72 1.43 -3.05 14.65
C ASP A 72 0.71 -1.70 14.81
N GLU A 73 0.17 -1.46 15.99
CA GLU A 73 -0.47 -0.19 16.34
C GLU A 73 0.46 1.02 16.22
N GLU A 74 1.78 0.88 16.42
CA GLU A 74 2.68 2.01 16.29
C GLU A 74 2.80 2.47 14.84
N SER A 75 2.87 1.53 13.89
CA SER A 75 2.88 1.82 12.47
C SER A 75 1.58 2.50 12.04
N LEU A 76 0.43 2.05 12.56
CA LEU A 76 -0.87 2.71 12.35
C LEU A 76 -0.92 4.14 12.90
N LYS A 77 -0.39 4.37 14.10
CA LYS A 77 -0.32 5.72 14.71
C LYS A 77 0.59 6.64 13.91
N LYS A 78 1.75 6.16 13.46
CA LYS A 78 2.69 6.93 12.63
C LYS A 78 2.05 7.35 11.31
N ILE A 79 1.43 6.41 10.59
CA ILE A 79 0.86 6.72 9.27
C ILE A 79 -0.34 7.66 9.35
N THR A 80 -1.22 7.49 10.34
CA THR A 80 -2.40 8.35 10.53
C THR A 80 -2.05 9.76 10.96
N HIS A 81 -0.90 9.93 11.62
CA HIS A 81 -0.37 11.26 11.94
C HIS A 81 0.20 11.98 10.71
N GLU A 82 0.76 11.23 9.75
CA GLU A 82 1.40 11.80 8.55
C GLU A 82 0.44 11.97 7.36
N LEU A 83 -0.54 11.07 7.22
CA LEU A 83 -1.36 10.92 6.03
C LEU A 83 -2.85 10.82 6.41
N LYS A 84 -3.70 11.32 5.51
CA LYS A 84 -5.15 11.15 5.62
C LYS A 84 -5.56 9.76 5.11
N VAL A 85 -5.49 8.77 5.99
CA VAL A 85 -5.88 7.38 5.73
C VAL A 85 -6.95 6.92 6.72
N GLU A 86 -7.76 5.95 6.31
CA GLU A 86 -8.70 5.25 7.20
C GLU A 86 -8.03 3.99 7.75
N VAL A 87 -8.23 3.69 9.03
CA VAL A 87 -7.69 2.47 9.67
C VAL A 87 -8.83 1.50 9.94
N VAL A 88 -8.65 0.25 9.52
CA VAL A 88 -9.57 -0.84 9.81
C VAL A 88 -8.85 -1.97 10.53
N ASP A 89 -9.64 -2.86 11.12
CA ASP A 89 -9.15 -4.11 11.68
C ASP A 89 -8.58 -5.01 10.56
N PRO A 90 -7.39 -5.62 10.74
CA PRO A 90 -6.83 -6.58 9.79
C PRO A 90 -7.79 -7.70 9.37
N GLU A 91 -8.73 -8.12 10.23
CA GLU A 91 -9.72 -9.14 9.86
C GLU A 91 -10.82 -8.59 8.95
N LYS A 92 -11.13 -7.29 9.06
CA LYS A 92 -12.21 -6.63 8.30
C LYS A 92 -11.77 -6.10 6.95
N ILE A 93 -10.46 -6.09 6.68
CA ILE A 93 -9.93 -5.49 5.44
C ILE A 93 -10.38 -6.25 4.18
N TYR A 94 -10.66 -7.55 4.31
CA TYR A 94 -11.10 -8.43 3.23
C TYR A 94 -12.56 -8.18 2.82
N ASP A 95 -13.41 -7.75 3.74
CA ASP A 95 -14.83 -7.51 3.51
C ASP A 95 -15.13 -6.09 2.98
N LEU A 96 -14.08 -5.29 2.73
CA LEU A 96 -14.25 -3.92 2.27
C LEU A 96 -14.59 -3.87 0.77
N ASP A 97 -15.62 -3.09 0.43
CA ASP A 97 -15.91 -2.72 -0.95
C ASP A 97 -14.91 -1.66 -1.43
N VAL A 98 -13.78 -2.13 -1.99
CA VAL A 98 -12.70 -1.29 -2.52
C VAL A 98 -12.39 -1.58 -3.98
N ASP A 99 -11.93 -0.56 -4.71
CA ASP A 99 -11.52 -0.72 -6.10
C ASP A 99 -10.27 -1.63 -6.21
N ILE A 100 -9.33 -1.50 -5.27
CA ILE A 100 -8.04 -2.22 -5.29
C ILE A 100 -7.68 -2.71 -3.89
N PHE A 101 -7.25 -3.97 -3.78
CA PHE A 101 -6.66 -4.56 -2.59
C PHE A 101 -5.17 -4.87 -2.80
N SER A 102 -4.32 -4.46 -1.86
CA SER A 102 -2.86 -4.52 -1.92
C SER A 102 -2.31 -5.20 -0.65
N PRO A 103 -2.06 -6.53 -0.69
CA PRO A 103 -1.46 -7.26 0.42
C PRO A 103 0.06 -7.00 0.47
N CYS A 104 0.51 -6.25 1.46
CA CYS A 104 1.91 -5.82 1.65
C CYS A 104 2.57 -6.37 2.94
N ALA A 105 1.97 -7.38 3.59
CA ALA A 105 2.42 -7.93 4.87
C ALA A 105 3.21 -9.27 4.72
N LEU A 106 2.52 -10.38 4.48
CA LEU A 106 3.09 -11.73 4.36
C LEU A 106 2.55 -12.41 3.10
N GLY A 107 3.34 -13.29 2.47
CA GLY A 107 2.84 -14.13 1.36
C GLY A 107 1.80 -15.15 1.84
N GLY A 108 0.82 -15.50 1.00
CA GLY A 108 -0.25 -16.46 1.34
C GLY A 108 -1.61 -15.83 1.69
N VAL A 109 -1.75 -14.52 1.51
CA VAL A 109 -2.99 -13.76 1.80
C VAL A 109 -4.12 -14.04 0.80
N LEU A 110 -3.84 -14.63 -0.36
CA LEU A 110 -4.85 -15.14 -1.29
C LEU A 110 -5.01 -16.65 -1.05
N ASN A 111 -6.09 -17.06 -0.39
CA ASN A 111 -6.46 -18.44 -0.15
C ASN A 111 -8.00 -18.57 -0.05
N ASP A 112 -8.52 -19.80 -0.10
CA ASP A 112 -9.97 -20.09 -0.12
C ASP A 112 -10.75 -19.55 1.10
N ASP A 113 -10.07 -19.18 2.19
CA ASP A 113 -10.67 -18.59 3.39
C ASP A 113 -10.64 -17.05 3.40
N THR A 114 -9.85 -16.41 2.53
CA THR A 114 -9.65 -14.94 2.51
C THR A 114 -10.14 -14.25 1.24
N ILE A 115 -10.24 -14.95 0.09
CA ILE A 115 -10.88 -14.49 -1.17
C ILE A 115 -11.55 -15.67 -1.88
#